data_AF-A0A497TB64-F1
#
_entry.id   AF-A0A497TB64-F1
#
_cell.length_a   1.000
_cell.length_b   1.000
_cell.length_c   1.000
_cell.angle_alpha   90.00
_cell.angle_beta   90.00
_cell.angle_gamma   90.00
#
_symmetry.space_group_name_H-M   'P 1'
#
loop_
_entity.id
_entity.type
_entity.pdbx_description
1 polymer ?
#
loop_
_entity_poly.entity_id
_entity_poly.type
_entity_poly.pdbx_seq_one_letter_code
_entity_poly.pdbx_strand_id
1 'polypeptide(L)'
;MKRLGRIWPEVISFDNLLSAYRKGKQSVPAVTEFTLNLETELLSLQQELASFTYRPGGYRLFTIYERKKRQIAAAPFRDRVVHHAIINIIAPPSTDVLSSTAMPTGRTGACMPR
;
A
#
# COMPACT_ATOMS: atom_id res chain seq x y z
N MET A 1 6.73 -16.51 -13.57
CA MET A 1 7.07 -16.04 -12.20
C MET A 1 8.23 -15.04 -12.29
N LYS A 2 8.00 -13.75 -12.01
CA LYS A 2 9.07 -12.75 -12.00
C LYS A 2 9.93 -12.97 -10.75
N ARG A 3 11.26 -13.08 -10.89
CA ARG A 3 12.18 -13.22 -9.75
C ARG A 3 12.15 -11.93 -8.92
N LEU A 4 11.92 -12.04 -7.62
CA LEU A 4 11.88 -10.92 -6.66
C LEU A 4 13.13 -10.03 -6.72
N GLY A 5 14.29 -10.59 -7.08
CA GLY A 5 15.52 -9.82 -7.24
C GLY A 5 15.53 -8.82 -8.41
N ARG A 6 14.66 -8.97 -9.42
CA ARG A 6 14.57 -8.02 -10.54
C ARG A 6 13.64 -6.84 -10.26
N ILE A 7 12.64 -7.04 -9.40
CA ILE A 7 11.63 -6.02 -9.13
C ILE A 7 12.09 -5.01 -8.07
N TRP A 8 13.05 -5.37 -7.20
CA TRP A 8 13.49 -4.48 -6.13
C TRP A 8 14.05 -3.14 -6.65
N PRO A 9 14.94 -3.12 -7.67
CA PRO A 9 15.38 -1.87 -8.30
C PRO A 9 14.24 -1.04 -8.91
N GLU A 10 13.20 -1.69 -9.44
CA GLU A 10 12.02 -1.02 -9.99
C GLU A 10 11.17 -0.39 -8.87
N VAL A 11 11.03 -1.09 -7.74
CA VAL A 11 10.29 -0.60 -6.56
C VAL A 11 10.97 0.64 -5.97
N ILE A 12 12.30 0.61 -5.80
CA ILE A 12 13.08 1.73 -5.22
C ILE A 12 13.45 2.81 -6.25
N SER A 13 13.00 2.68 -7.50
CA SER A 13 13.27 3.69 -8.52
C SER A 13 12.67 5.03 -8.11
N PHE A 14 13.41 6.12 -8.34
CA PHE A 14 12.97 7.46 -7.96
C PHE A 14 11.63 7.82 -8.60
N ASP A 15 11.43 7.46 -9.87
CA ASP A 15 10.19 7.70 -10.60
C ASP A 15 8.99 6.96 -9.97
N ASN A 16 9.18 5.71 -9.52
CA ASN A 16 8.13 4.95 -8.86
C ASN A 16 7.81 5.53 -7.47
N LEU A 17 8.83 5.91 -6.70
CA LEU A 17 8.66 6.56 -5.39
C LEU A 17 7.93 7.91 -5.53
N LEU A 18 8.26 8.70 -6.54
CA LEU A 18 7.59 9.96 -6.86
C LEU A 18 6.13 9.74 -7.27
N SER A 19 5.87 8.73 -8.11
CA SER A 19 4.50 8.33 -8.49
C SER A 19 3.69 7.87 -7.28
N ALA A 20 4.30 7.09 -6.39
CA ALA A 20 3.70 6.65 -5.14
C ALA A 20 3.37 7.81 -4.19
N TYR A 21 4.27 8.79 -4.06
CA TYR A 21 4.03 10.03 -3.33
C TYR A 21 2.79 10.77 -3.85
N ARG A 22 2.68 10.92 -5.18
CA ARG A 22 1.53 11.61 -5.80
C ARG A 22 0.20 10.94 -5.50
N LYS A 23 0.16 9.60 -5.43
CA LYS A 23 -1.04 8.83 -5.05
C LYS A 23 -1.38 8.97 -3.57
N GLY A 24 -0.36 9.05 -2.70
CA GLY A 24 -0.53 9.20 -1.25
C GLY A 24 -0.92 10.61 -0.77
N LYS A 25 -0.74 11.65 -1.60
CA LYS A 25 -0.91 13.09 -1.28
C LYS A 25 -2.32 13.51 -0.80
N GLN A 26 -3.32 12.65 -0.83
CA GLN A 26 -4.70 12.98 -0.47
C GLN A 26 -4.95 13.37 1.01
N SER A 27 -3.96 13.27 1.91
CA SER A 27 -4.13 13.53 3.36
C SER A 27 -3.37 14.78 3.84
N VAL A 28 -4.04 15.93 3.86
CA VAL A 28 -3.41 17.27 3.85
C VAL A 28 -2.51 17.66 5.04
N PRO A 29 -2.80 17.37 6.33
CA PRO A 29 -1.99 17.98 7.41
C PRO A 29 -0.63 17.30 7.63
N ALA A 30 -0.54 15.97 7.52
CA ALA A 30 0.73 15.22 7.69
C ALA A 30 1.63 15.25 6.45
N VAL A 31 1.10 15.72 5.32
CA VAL A 31 1.78 15.76 4.03
C VAL A 31 2.61 17.04 3.87
N THR A 32 2.27 18.12 4.57
CA THR A 32 2.91 19.42 4.39
C THR A 32 4.40 19.40 4.69
N GLU A 33 4.82 18.89 5.85
CA GLU A 33 6.24 18.83 6.26
C GLU A 33 7.06 17.95 5.32
N PHE A 34 6.52 16.78 4.94
CA PHE A 34 7.16 15.89 3.98
C PHE A 34 7.26 16.52 2.58
N THR A 35 6.26 17.30 2.18
CA THR A 35 6.23 17.96 0.87
C THR A 35 7.24 19.10 0.78
N LEU A 36 7.48 19.81 1.88
CA LEU A 36 8.48 20.89 1.93
C LEU A 36 9.89 20.35 1.70
N ASN A 37 10.21 19.15 2.19
CA ASN A 37 11.50 18.48 2.02
C ASN A 37 11.43 17.26 1.07
N LEU A 38 10.52 17.30 0.08
CA LEU A 38 10.15 16.14 -0.73
C LEU A 38 11.33 15.41 -1.36
N GLU A 39 12.24 16.15 -2.00
CA GLU A 39 13.38 15.56 -2.70
C GLU A 39 14.33 14.87 -1.73
N THR A 40 14.72 15.56 -0.66
CA THR A 40 15.60 15.01 0.38
C THR A 40 15.00 13.79 1.06
N GLU A 41 13.70 13.84 1.37
CA GLU A 41 12.97 12.75 1.99
C GLU A 41 12.88 11.52 1.08
N LEU A 42 12.59 11.70 -0.21
CA LEU A 42 12.52 10.61 -1.19
C LEU A 42 13.89 10.01 -1.48
N LEU A 43 14.94 10.83 -1.56
CA LEU A 43 16.32 10.35 -1.73
C LEU A 43 16.81 9.58 -0.50
N SER A 44 16.56 10.08 0.71
CA SER A 44 16.87 9.37 1.96
C SER A 44 16.13 8.03 2.00
N LEU A 45 14.83 8.04 1.68
CA LEU A 45 14.02 6.83 1.65
C LEU A 45 14.55 5.82 0.61
N GLN A 46 14.93 6.28 -0.58
CA GLN A 46 15.54 5.43 -1.60
C GLN A 46 16.83 4.79 -1.10
N GLN A 47 17.71 5.59 -0.49
CA GLN A 47 18.98 5.10 0.07
C GLN A 47 18.73 4.08 1.18
N GLU A 48 17.82 4.35 2.12
CA GLU A 48 17.45 3.46 3.21
C GLU A 48 16.83 2.14 2.72
N LEU A 49 16.05 2.19 1.64
CA LEU A 49 15.49 0.99 1.00
C LEU A 49 16.58 0.21 0.24
N ALA A 50 17.52 0.90 -0.40
CA ALA A 50 18.65 0.27 -1.09
C ALA A 50 19.61 -0.42 -0.10
N SER A 51 19.84 0.17 1.07
CA SER A 51 20.66 -0.38 2.16
C SER A 51 19.90 -1.35 3.07
N PHE A 52 18.60 -1.57 2.85
CA PHE A 52 17.72 -2.36 3.72
C PHE A 52 17.70 -1.88 5.19
N THR A 53 18.00 -0.61 5.45
CA THR A 53 18.00 -0.02 6.80
C THR A 53 16.70 0.71 7.13
N TYR A 54 15.79 0.84 6.16
CA TYR A 54 14.49 1.46 6.37
C TYR A 54 13.68 0.78 7.48
N ARG A 55 13.19 1.57 8.43
CA ARG A 55 12.33 1.10 9.52
C ARG A 55 11.00 1.87 9.51
N PRO A 56 9.85 1.17 9.42
CA PRO A 56 8.55 1.83 9.47
C PRO A 56 8.35 2.51 10.83
N GLY A 57 7.68 3.65 10.80
CA GLY A 57 7.41 4.42 12.01
C GLY A 57 6.26 3.82 12.84
N GLY A 58 6.10 4.31 14.08
CA GLY A 58 4.99 3.89 14.94
C GLY A 58 3.63 4.27 14.37
N TYR A 59 2.67 3.35 14.41
CA TYR A 59 1.28 3.62 14.03
C TYR A 59 0.63 4.60 15.00
N ARG A 60 -0.03 5.64 14.49
CA ARG A 60 -0.87 6.53 15.28
C ARG A 60 -2.26 5.91 15.42
N LEU A 61 -2.59 5.43 16.61
CA LEU A 61 -3.92 4.89 16.90
C LEU A 61 -4.87 6.03 17.27
N PHE A 62 -5.99 6.13 16.58
CA PHE A 62 -7.06 7.07 16.91
C PHE A 62 -8.42 6.41 16.73
N THR A 63 -9.38 6.75 17.58
CA THR A 63 -10.72 6.16 17.52
C THR A 63 -11.64 7.09 16.75
N ILE A 64 -12.25 6.59 15.67
CA ILE A 64 -13.34 7.30 14.99
C ILE A 64 -14.68 6.75 15.52
N TYR A 65 -15.56 7.68 15.87
CA TYR A 65 -16.91 7.41 16.32
C TYR A 65 -17.88 7.71 15.17
N GLU A 66 -18.09 6.75 14.27
CA GLU A 66 -19.08 6.90 13.18
C GLU A 66 -19.88 5.61 13.02
N ARG A 67 -21.18 5.67 13.32
CA ARG A 67 -22.18 4.57 13.41
C ARG A 67 -21.78 3.39 14.34
N LYS A 68 -20.52 2.95 14.37
CA LYS A 68 -19.90 1.98 15.28
C LYS A 68 -18.46 2.40 15.58
N LYS A 69 -18.03 2.28 16.84
CA LYS A 69 -16.66 2.62 17.26
C LYS A 69 -15.65 1.77 16.49
N ARG A 70 -14.69 2.41 15.82
CA ARG A 70 -13.55 1.74 15.16
C ARG A 70 -12.24 2.40 15.56
N GLN A 71 -11.28 1.60 16.01
CA GLN A 71 -9.91 2.06 16.20
C GLN A 71 -9.22 2.02 14.85
N ILE A 72 -8.62 3.14 14.45
CA ILE A 72 -7.89 3.28 13.20
C ILE A 72 -6.42 3.46 13.52
N ALA A 73 -5.59 2.65 12.89
CA ALA A 73 -4.15 2.80 12.88
C ALA A 73 -3.75 3.62 11.65
N ALA A 74 -3.41 4.90 11.85
CA ALA A 74 -2.79 5.72 10.82
C ALA A 74 -1.29 5.40 10.76
N ALA A 75 -0.87 4.78 9.65
CA ALA A 75 0.55 4.70 9.29
C ALA A 75 1.11 6.11 9.01
N PRO A 76 2.38 6.37 9.32
CA PRO A 76 3.06 7.61 8.92
C PRO A 76 3.12 7.73 7.40
N PHE A 77 3.29 8.95 6.91
CA PHE A 77 3.22 9.21 5.47
C PHE A 77 4.32 8.49 4.68
N ARG A 78 5.54 8.38 5.23
CA ARG A 78 6.66 7.62 4.66
C ARG A 78 6.27 6.18 4.31
N ASP A 79 5.64 5.48 5.25
CA ASP A 79 5.23 4.08 5.08
C ASP A 79 4.14 3.93 4.01
N ARG A 80 3.26 4.94 3.85
CA ARG A 80 2.26 4.96 2.79
C ARG A 80 2.90 5.08 1.41
N VAL A 81 3.95 5.90 1.28
CA VAL A 81 4.72 6.03 0.02
C VAL A 81 5.36 4.70 -0.35
N VAL A 82 6.03 4.04 0.60
CA VAL A 82 6.62 2.70 0.36
C VAL A 82 5.55 1.67 -0.02
N HIS A 83 4.42 1.66 0.70
CA HIS A 83 3.31 0.76 0.41
C HIS A 83 2.77 0.95 -1.01
N HIS A 84 2.55 2.20 -1.44
CA HIS A 84 2.12 2.52 -2.80
C HIS A 84 3.18 2.16 -3.85
N ALA A 85 4.46 2.37 -3.56
CA ALA A 85 5.55 2.00 -4.46
C ALA A 85 5.60 0.50 -4.72
N ILE A 86 5.34 -0.32 -3.69
CA ILE A 86 5.25 -1.77 -3.80
C ILE A 86 4.00 -2.18 -4.59
N ILE A 87 2.83 -1.62 -4.25
CA ILE A 87 1.56 -1.93 -4.93
C ILE A 87 1.63 -1.61 -6.42
N ASN A 88 2.25 -0.50 -6.81
CA ASN A 88 2.41 -0.12 -8.20
C ASN A 88 3.09 -1.21 -9.06
N ILE A 89 4.01 -1.97 -8.48
CA ILE A 89 4.80 -2.99 -9.18
C ILE A 89 4.16 -4.38 -9.06
N ILE A 90 3.61 -4.72 -7.88
CA ILE A 90 3.02 -6.05 -7.62
C ILE A 90 1.62 -6.19 -8.21
N ALA A 91 0.81 -5.14 -8.13
CA ALA A 91 -0.55 -5.10 -8.62
C ALA A 91 -0.65 -4.10 -9.78
N PRO A 92 -0.13 -4.45 -10.98
CA PRO A 92 -0.51 -3.68 -12.16
C PRO A 92 -2.04 -3.70 -12.26
N PRO A 93 -2.69 -2.62 -12.76
CA PRO A 93 -4.14 -2.59 -12.92
C PRO A 93 -4.55 -3.82 -13.74
N SER A 94 -5.21 -4.75 -13.07
CA SER A 94 -5.62 -6.04 -13.61
C SER A 94 -6.71 -5.82 -14.65
N THR A 95 -6.34 -5.70 -15.93
CA THR A 95 -7.29 -5.60 -17.04
C THR A 95 -7.57 -6.92 -17.75
N ASP A 96 -7.21 -8.10 -17.21
CA ASP A 96 -7.22 -9.32 -18.06
C ASP A 96 -7.69 -10.67 -17.48
N VAL A 97 -8.42 -10.76 -16.36
CA VAL A 97 -8.84 -12.10 -15.86
C VAL A 97 -10.28 -12.29 -15.40
N LEU A 98 -11.16 -11.29 -15.48
CA LEU A 98 -12.57 -11.42 -15.05
C LEU A 98 -13.56 -11.74 -16.19
N SER A 99 -13.11 -12.45 -17.22
CA SER A 99 -13.99 -12.92 -18.30
C SER A 99 -13.71 -14.36 -18.69
N SER A 100 -13.74 -15.31 -17.74
CA SER A 100 -14.04 -16.70 -18.09
C SER A 100 -14.37 -17.56 -16.87
N THR A 101 -15.51 -18.24 -16.95
CA THR A 101 -15.92 -19.47 -16.25
C THR A 101 -17.00 -19.30 -15.18
N ALA A 102 -18.21 -19.50 -15.68
CA ALA A 102 -19.45 -19.77 -14.97
C ALA A 102 -19.32 -20.89 -13.93
N MET A 103 -20.00 -20.72 -12.79
CA MET A 103 -20.21 -21.76 -11.79
C MET A 103 -21.31 -22.75 -12.22
N PRO A 104 -21.18 -24.06 -11.99
CA PRO A 104 -22.32 -24.94 -11.79
C PRO A 104 -22.65 -25.03 -10.30
N THR A 105 -23.82 -24.55 -9.90
CA THR A 105 -24.36 -24.66 -8.53
C THR A 105 -24.76 -26.11 -8.23
N GLY A 106 -24.01 -26.78 -7.36
CA GLY A 106 -24.34 -28.07 -6.77
C GLY A 106 -25.03 -27.91 -5.41
N ARG A 107 -26.28 -28.37 -5.34
CA ARG A 107 -27.11 -28.52 -4.12
C ARG A 107 -26.52 -29.54 -3.15
N THR A 108 -26.72 -29.31 -1.86
CA THR A 108 -27.11 -30.24 -0.75
C THR A 108 -26.53 -29.68 0.56
N GLY A 109 -27.17 -29.75 1.72
CA GLY A 109 -28.43 -30.36 2.12
C GLY A 109 -28.76 -29.85 3.53
N ALA A 110 -30.05 -29.70 3.78
CA ALA A 110 -30.62 -29.49 5.10
C ALA A 110 -30.27 -30.66 6.03
N CYS A 111 -30.19 -30.39 7.35
CA CYS A 111 -30.73 -31.20 8.45
C CYS A 111 -30.26 -30.65 9.81
N MET A 112 -31.14 -29.87 10.46
CA MET A 112 -31.29 -29.89 11.92
C MET A 112 -32.28 -31.01 12.27
N PRO A 113 -32.24 -31.59 13.49
CA PRO A 113 -33.24 -31.14 14.45
C PRO A 113 -32.82 -31.14 15.93
N ARG A 114 -33.43 -30.18 16.63
CA ARG A 114 -33.96 -30.12 18.01
C ARG A 114 -33.04 -30.39 19.20
#